data_AF-A0A815MVW3-F1
#
_entry.id   AF-A0A815MVW3-F1
#
_cell.length_a   1.000
_cell.length_b   1.000
_cell.length_c   1.000
_cell.angle_alpha   90.00
_cell.angle_beta   90.00
_cell.angle_gamma   90.00
#
_symmetry.space_group_name_H-M   'P 1'
#
loop_
_entity.id
_entity.type
_entity.pdbx_description
1 polymer ?
#
loop_
_entity_poly.entity_id
_entity_poly.type
_entity_poly.pdbx_seq_one_letter_code
_entity_poly.pdbx_strand_id
1 'polypeptide(L)'
;MVSQAIKGADQPRAQWYWKSNSDPWSTSGNEEWTKYSDIESAIIEEAFNQKNKTKLAELDNYSINLNDSIQISKLDPNKQRQIKRDIQEQFRYDDRYCDDDDDRDDDDDDDDDDDDDDDDDDYFGRDRGADCL
;
A
#
# COMPACT_ATOMS: atom_id res chain seq x y z
N MET A 1 -16.85 26.99 -26.21
CA MET A 1 -17.10 26.25 -24.96
C MET A 1 -16.13 25.09 -24.95
N VAL A 2 -15.05 25.18 -24.17
CA VAL A 2 -14.07 24.09 -24.00
C VAL A 2 -14.54 23.26 -22.82
N SER A 3 -15.25 22.17 -23.10
CA SER A 3 -15.59 21.17 -22.09
C SER A 3 -14.30 20.44 -21.70
N GLN A 4 -13.68 20.85 -20.60
CA GLN A 4 -12.64 20.05 -19.95
C GLN A 4 -13.35 18.88 -19.26
N ALA A 5 -13.26 17.70 -19.88
CA ALA A 5 -13.67 16.46 -19.26
C ALA A 5 -12.77 16.21 -18.05
N ILE A 6 -13.36 16.25 -16.85
CA ILE A 6 -12.73 15.76 -15.62
C ILE A 6 -12.58 14.24 -15.80
N LYS A 7 -11.36 13.79 -16.12
CA LYS A 7 -11.01 12.37 -16.16
C LYS A 7 -11.03 11.83 -14.73
N GLY A 8 -12.20 11.47 -14.24
CA GLY A 8 -12.40 10.62 -13.05
C GLY A 8 -12.23 9.13 -13.34
N ALA A 9 -11.44 8.78 -14.37
CA ALA A 9 -10.95 7.42 -14.51
C ALA A 9 -9.78 7.30 -13.54
N ASP A 10 -9.94 6.46 -12.52
CA ASP A 10 -8.85 6.00 -11.68
C ASP A 10 -7.82 5.33 -12.60
N GLN A 11 -6.88 6.13 -13.11
CA GLN A 11 -5.85 5.63 -14.01
C GLN A 11 -4.88 4.82 -13.16
N PRO A 12 -4.51 3.60 -13.60
CA PRO A 12 -3.58 2.79 -12.85
C PRO A 12 -2.30 3.60 -12.66
N ARG A 13 -1.92 3.79 -11.38
CA ARG A 13 -0.75 4.59 -11.05
C ARG A 13 0.48 3.74 -11.33
N ALA A 14 1.28 4.16 -12.29
CA ALA A 14 2.57 3.55 -12.54
C ALA A 14 3.52 3.92 -11.38
N GLN A 15 4.00 2.92 -10.66
CA GLN A 15 4.98 3.07 -9.60
C GLN A 15 6.35 2.66 -10.14
N TRP A 16 7.33 3.54 -10.00
CA TRP A 16 8.70 3.26 -10.42
C TRP A 16 9.55 2.85 -9.22
N TYR A 17 10.49 1.94 -9.46
CA TYR A 17 11.45 1.46 -8.46
C TYR A 17 12.87 1.44 -9.04
N TRP A 18 13.85 1.56 -8.16
CA TRP A 18 15.27 1.39 -8.46
C TRP A 18 15.88 0.30 -7.58
N LYS A 19 16.87 -0.41 -8.12
CA LYS A 19 17.58 -1.48 -7.40
C LYS A 19 18.54 -0.85 -6.40
N SER A 20 18.26 -1.03 -5.10
CA SER A 20 19.01 -0.42 -4.01
C SER A 20 20.10 -1.29 -3.41
N ASN A 21 20.25 -2.53 -3.89
CA ASN A 21 21.33 -3.41 -3.49
C ASN A 21 22.70 -2.73 -3.61
N SER A 22 23.48 -2.83 -2.54
CA SER A 22 24.87 -2.33 -2.51
C SER A 22 25.79 -3.11 -3.45
N ASP A 23 25.42 -4.35 -3.79
CA ASP A 23 26.19 -5.21 -4.70
C ASP A 23 25.35 -5.58 -5.94
N PRO A 24 25.75 -5.15 -7.15
CA PRO A 24 25.01 -5.43 -8.38
C PRO A 24 25.16 -6.87 -8.89
N TRP A 25 26.09 -7.66 -8.34
CA TRP A 25 26.40 -9.02 -8.80
C TRP A 25 26.10 -10.10 -7.76
N SER A 26 25.83 -9.73 -6.52
CA SER A 26 25.48 -10.68 -5.47
C SER A 26 24.18 -11.41 -5.81
N THR A 27 24.31 -12.67 -6.19
CA THR A 27 23.21 -13.60 -6.47
C THR A 27 22.63 -14.21 -5.18
N SER A 28 23.19 -13.85 -4.03
CA SER A 28 22.86 -14.42 -2.71
C SER A 28 22.15 -13.43 -1.78
N GLY A 29 21.98 -12.17 -2.20
CA GLY A 29 21.22 -11.16 -1.47
C GLY A 29 19.79 -11.05 -1.98
N ASN A 30 18.82 -10.81 -1.09
CA ASN A 30 17.48 -10.43 -1.51
C ASN A 30 17.57 -9.19 -2.40
N GLU A 31 16.83 -9.17 -3.51
CA GLU A 31 16.81 -8.01 -4.38
C GLU A 31 16.00 -6.89 -3.73
N GLU A 32 16.69 -5.88 -3.19
CA GLU A 32 16.03 -4.73 -2.60
C GLU A 32 15.67 -3.72 -3.71
N TRP A 33 14.38 -3.46 -3.84
CA TRP A 33 13.81 -2.47 -4.74
C TRP A 33 13.23 -1.34 -3.92
N THR A 34 13.75 -0.13 -4.13
CA THR A 34 13.26 1.06 -3.45
C THR A 34 12.39 1.87 -4.40
N LYS A 35 11.22 2.31 -3.91
CA LYS A 35 10.31 3.13 -4.69
C LYS A 35 10.87 4.55 -4.89
N TYR A 36 10.63 5.13 -6.06
CA TYR A 36 10.78 6.56 -6.26
C TYR A 36 9.68 7.32 -5.52
N SER A 37 9.91 8.60 -5.20
CA SER A 37 8.85 9.46 -4.68
C SER A 37 7.73 9.63 -5.72
N ASP A 38 6.54 10.04 -5.28
CA ASP A 38 5.40 10.26 -6.20
C ASP A 38 5.73 11.29 -7.29
N ILE A 39 6.47 12.35 -6.92
CA ILE A 39 6.89 13.42 -7.83
C ILE A 39 7.89 12.87 -8.86
N GLU A 40 8.94 12.18 -8.42
CA GLU A 40 9.93 11.58 -9.32
C GLU A 40 9.29 10.54 -10.23
N SER A 41 8.40 9.69 -9.69
CA SER A 41 7.66 8.69 -10.46
C SER A 41 6.82 9.33 -11.56
N ALA A 42 6.16 10.45 -11.26
CA ALA A 42 5.39 11.21 -12.24
C ALA A 42 6.27 11.78 -13.37
N ILE A 43 7.44 12.31 -13.04
CA ILE A 43 8.42 12.82 -14.04
C ILE A 43 8.89 11.68 -14.95
N ILE A 44 9.23 10.53 -14.37
CA ILE A 44 9.69 9.35 -15.10
C ILE A 44 8.58 8.82 -16.02
N GLU A 45 7.35 8.74 -15.51
CA GLU A 45 6.19 8.28 -16.27
C GLU A 45 5.84 9.25 -17.41
N GLU A 46 5.95 10.57 -17.19
CA GLU A 46 5.77 11.56 -18.25
C GLU A 46 6.79 11.36 -19.37
N ALA A 47 8.08 11.23 -19.02
CA ALA A 47 9.14 10.96 -19.98
C ALA A 47 8.97 9.61 -20.71
N PHE A 48 8.43 8.60 -20.03
CA PHE A 48 8.13 7.31 -20.63
C PHE A 48 7.02 7.38 -21.68
N ASN A 49 6.00 8.22 -21.43
CA ASN A 49 4.85 8.40 -22.33
C ASN A 49 5.14 9.33 -23.51
N GLN A 50 6.26 10.04 -23.51
CA GLN A 50 6.68 10.85 -24.66
C GLN A 50 7.01 9.96 -25.86
N LYS A 51 6.33 10.21 -26.99
CA LYS A 51 6.49 9.44 -28.24
C LYS A 51 7.82 9.70 -28.97
N ASN A 52 8.59 10.71 -28.58
CA ASN A 52 9.78 11.14 -29.31
C ASN A 52 11.07 10.58 -28.70
N LYS A 53 11.55 9.50 -29.31
CA LYS A 53 12.91 8.90 -29.43
C LYS A 53 13.91 8.90 -28.26
N THR A 54 13.97 9.89 -27.39
CA THR A 54 14.85 9.92 -26.22
C THR A 54 14.01 9.81 -24.98
N LYS A 55 13.74 8.56 -24.56
CA LYS A 55 13.11 8.28 -23.27
C LYS A 55 14.14 8.47 -22.15
N LEU A 56 14.55 9.72 -21.95
CA LEU A 56 15.50 10.11 -20.93
C LEU A 56 14.80 11.02 -19.94
N ALA A 57 14.75 10.62 -18.68
CA ALA A 57 14.20 11.42 -17.60
C ALA A 57 15.36 12.02 -16.78
N GLU A 58 15.33 13.32 -16.56
CA GLU A 58 16.32 14.01 -15.73
C GLU A 58 15.76 14.26 -14.34
N LEU A 59 16.44 13.73 -13.32
CA LEU A 59 16.21 14.04 -11.91
C LEU A 59 17.34 14.94 -11.40
N ASP A 60 17.21 15.45 -10.17
CA ASP A 60 18.20 16.36 -9.58
C ASP A 60 19.62 15.77 -9.56
N ASN A 61 19.75 14.54 -9.06
CA ASN A 61 21.05 13.89 -8.84
C ASN A 61 21.35 12.75 -9.83
N TYR A 62 20.38 12.38 -10.67
CA TYR A 62 20.45 11.20 -11.53
C TYR A 62 19.81 11.49 -12.89
N SER A 63 20.28 10.77 -13.91
CA SER A 63 19.66 10.72 -15.22
C SER A 63 19.20 9.29 -15.48
N ILE A 64 17.94 9.13 -15.87
CA ILE A 64 17.34 7.82 -16.11
C ILE A 64 17.19 7.62 -17.60
N ASN A 65 17.84 6.58 -18.12
CA ASN A 65 17.66 6.10 -19.47
C ASN A 65 16.60 4.99 -19.46
N LEU A 66 15.40 5.31 -19.93
CA LEU A 66 14.26 4.39 -19.97
C LEU A 66 14.31 3.42 -21.15
N ASN A 67 15.20 3.61 -22.12
CA ASN A 67 15.41 2.62 -23.18
C ASN A 67 16.13 1.39 -22.62
N ASP A 68 17.13 1.62 -21.77
CA ASP A 68 17.93 0.57 -21.13
C ASP A 68 17.41 0.22 -19.73
N SER A 69 16.44 0.98 -19.20
CA SER A 69 15.94 0.88 -17.83
C SER A 69 17.06 0.99 -16.79
N ILE A 70 17.93 1.99 -16.97
CA ILE A 70 19.09 2.26 -16.12
C ILE A 70 19.05 3.69 -15.60
N GLN A 71 19.26 3.84 -14.30
CA GLN A 71 19.56 5.10 -13.62
C GLN A 71 21.09 5.30 -13.58
N ILE A 72 21.56 6.47 -13.96
CA ILE A 72 22.97 6.86 -13.97
C ILE A 72 23.14 8.06 -13.04
N SER A 73 24.10 8.02 -12.12
CA SER A 73 24.40 9.18 -11.27
C SER A 73 25.07 10.30 -12.05
N LYS A 74 24.63 11.55 -11.83
CA LYS A 74 25.25 12.74 -12.42
C LYS A 74 26.63 13.03 -11.83
N LEU A 75 26.86 12.62 -10.59
CA LEU A 75 28.14 12.78 -9.90
C LEU A 75 29.15 11.71 -10.33
N ASP A 76 28.69 10.48 -10.52
CA ASP A 76 29.53 9.32 -10.85
C ASP A 76 28.89 8.51 -12.00
N PRO A 77 29.32 8.68 -13.27
CA PRO A 77 28.73 7.96 -14.41
C PRO A 77 28.96 6.44 -14.37
N ASN A 78 29.92 5.98 -13.57
CA ASN A 78 30.16 4.56 -13.32
C ASN A 78 29.15 3.94 -12.35
N LYS A 79 28.42 4.76 -11.57
CA LYS A 79 27.37 4.28 -10.67
C LYS A 79 26.05 4.21 -11.43
N GLN A 80 25.72 3.00 -11.85
CA GLN A 80 24.51 2.69 -12.59
C GLN A 80 23.64 1.71 -11.81
N ARG A 81 22.32 1.89 -11.87
CA ARG A 81 21.36 1.04 -11.17
C ARG A 81 20.21 0.69 -12.11
N GLN A 82 19.71 -0.54 -12.00
CA GLN A 82 18.53 -0.95 -12.75
C GLN A 82 17.28 -0.29 -12.17
N ILE A 83 16.33 0.01 -13.05
CA ILE A 83 15.00 0.49 -12.67
C ILE A 83 13.92 -0.42 -13.24
N LYS A 84 12.77 -0.45 -12.59
CA LYS A 84 11.58 -1.16 -13.07
C LYS A 84 10.34 -0.31 -12.90
N ARG A 85 9.38 -0.53 -13.80
CA ARG A 85 8.03 0.03 -13.75
C ARG A 85 7.08 -1.05 -13.29
N ASP A 86 6.23 -0.74 -12.32
CA ASP A 86 5.15 -1.61 -11.89
C ASP A 86 3.82 -0.87 -12.04
N ILE A 87 2.80 -1.57 -12.51
CA ILE A 87 1.46 -0.99 -12.68
C ILE A 87 0.66 -1.44 -11.48
N GLN A 88 0.43 -0.53 -10.54
CA GLN A 88 -0.45 -0.84 -9.41
C GLN A 88 -1.90 -0.76 -9.91
N GLU A 89 -2.55 -1.92 -10.00
CA GLU A 89 -4.00 -1.98 -10.05
C GLU A 89 -4.51 -1.48 -8.70
N GLN A 90 -5.15 -0.32 -8.68
CA GLN A 90 -5.89 0.09 -7.50
C GLN A 90 -7.06 -0.89 -7.37
N PHE A 91 -6.92 -1.85 -6.45
CA PHE A 91 -8.06 -2.60 -5.97
C PHE A 91 -9.00 -1.57 -5.36
N ARG A 92 -10.02 -1.17 -6.12
CA ARG A 92 -11.17 -0.49 -5.57
C ARG A 92 -11.70 -1.44 -4.51
N TYR A 93 -11.48 -1.10 -3.25
CA TYR A 93 -12.38 -1.55 -2.20
C TYR A 93 -13.75 -1.07 -2.68
N ASP A 94 -14.51 -2.00 -3.24
CA ASP A 94 -15.90 -1.77 -3.58
C ASP A 94 -16.54 -1.49 -2.22
N ASP A 95 -16.79 -0.21 -1.94
CA ASP A 95 -17.28 0.35 -0.69
C ASP A 95 -18.72 -0.12 -0.35
N ARG A 96 -19.12 -1.27 -0.90
CA ARG A 96 -20.24 -2.07 -0.43
C ARG A 96 -19.79 -2.90 0.76
N TYR A 97 -19.30 -2.23 1.80
CA TYR A 97 -19.64 -2.71 3.13
C TYR A 97 -21.13 -2.44 3.25
N CYS A 98 -21.90 -3.52 3.21
CA CYS A 98 -23.30 -3.48 3.57
C CYS A 98 -23.40 -2.77 4.92
N ASP A 99 -24.20 -1.71 4.99
CA ASP A 99 -24.97 -1.38 6.18
C ASP A 99 -25.75 -2.65 6.59
N ASP A 100 -25.07 -3.61 7.21
CA ASP A 100 -25.63 -4.47 8.25
C ASP A 100 -25.49 -3.64 9.55
N ASP A 101 -26.03 -2.42 9.55
CA ASP A 101 -26.65 -1.91 10.76
C ASP A 101 -27.87 -2.82 10.96
N ASP A 102 -27.58 -3.97 11.57
CA ASP A 102 -28.57 -4.79 12.26
C ASP A 102 -29.42 -3.82 13.06
N ASP A 103 -30.64 -3.61 12.56
CA ASP A 103 -31.81 -3.13 13.27
C ASP A 103 -32.00 -4.01 14.53
N ARG A 104 -31.14 -3.82 15.54
CA ARG A 104 -31.48 -4.18 16.91
C ARG A 104 -32.42 -3.09 17.39
N ASP A 105 -33.68 -3.31 17.02
CA ASP A 105 -34.82 -2.93 17.82
C ASP A 105 -34.54 -3.38 19.27
N ASP A 106 -33.87 -2.52 20.06
CA ASP A 106 -33.91 -2.55 21.52
C ASP A 106 -35.29 -2.01 21.98
N ASP A 107 -36.36 -2.60 21.42
CA ASP A 107 -37.70 -2.62 22.00
C ASP A 107 -37.72 -3.76 23.02
N ASP A 108 -37.07 -3.55 24.17
CA ASP A 108 -37.49 -4.22 25.40
C ASP A 108 -37.82 -3.10 26.40
N ASP A 109 -39.07 -2.67 26.25
CA ASP A 109 -39.90 -2.07 27.28
C ASP A 109 -39.67 -2.77 28.63
N ASP A 110 -39.66 -1.94 29.67
CA ASP A 110 -40.27 -2.15 30.98
C ASP A 110 -40.30 -3.58 31.53
N ASP A 111 -39.59 -3.81 32.64
CA ASP A 111 -40.25 -4.36 33.84
C ASP A 111 -39.42 -4.05 35.10
N ASP A 112 -40.07 -3.26 35.95
CA ASP A 112 -40.17 -3.44 37.40
C ASP A 112 -38.94 -3.23 38.30
N ASP A 113 -39.02 -2.10 39.01
CA ASP A 113 -38.98 -2.03 40.48
C ASP A 113 -38.87 -3.41 41.18
N ASP A 114 -37.82 -3.62 41.98
CA ASP A 114 -37.98 -3.59 43.44
C ASP A 114 -36.67 -3.97 44.14
N ASP A 115 -36.51 -3.34 45.30
CA ASP A 115 -35.57 -3.64 46.37
C ASP A 115 -35.43 -5.15 46.65
N ASP A 116 -34.21 -5.61 46.95
CA ASP A 116 -33.93 -6.13 48.29
C ASP A 116 -32.47 -6.60 48.41
N ASP A 117 -31.90 -6.18 49.55
CA ASP A 117 -30.70 -6.68 50.18
C ASP A 117 -30.75 -8.22 50.37
N ASP A 118 -29.56 -8.84 50.34
CA ASP A 118 -29.09 -9.97 51.16
C ASP A 118 -28.00 -10.68 50.34
N ASP A 119 -26.71 -10.43 50.59
CA ASP A 119 -25.90 -11.00 51.67
C ASP A 119 -25.79 -12.54 51.63
N ASP A 120 -24.62 -13.00 52.04
CA ASP A 120 -24.20 -14.39 52.28
C ASP A 120 -23.77 -15.26 51.08
N ASP A 121 -22.44 -15.27 50.93
CA ASP A 121 -21.62 -16.43 51.30
C ASP A 121 -21.34 -17.60 50.33
N ASP A 122 -20.06 -17.98 50.42
CA ASP A 122 -19.50 -19.34 50.36
C ASP A 122 -19.23 -20.06 49.03
N TYR A 123 -17.96 -19.96 48.63
CA TYR A 123 -16.97 -21.03 48.82
C TYR A 123 -17.18 -22.40 48.11
N PHE A 124 -16.08 -22.81 47.46
CA PHE A 124 -15.74 -24.10 46.82
C PHE A 124 -16.36 -24.37 45.42
N GLY A 125 -15.61 -24.85 44.42
CA GLY A 125 -14.34 -25.53 44.44
C GLY A 125 -13.62 -25.43 43.10
N ARG A 126 -12.30 -25.23 43.18
CA ARG A 126 -11.38 -25.57 42.11
C ARG A 126 -11.30 -27.08 42.05
N ASP A 127 -11.85 -27.69 41.00
CA ASP A 127 -11.45 -29.03 40.62
C ASP A 127 -10.61 -28.99 39.34
N ARG A 128 -9.35 -29.38 39.53
CA ARG A 128 -8.37 -29.59 38.50
C ARG A 128 -8.56 -31.01 37.99
N GLY A 129 -8.62 -31.16 36.67
CA GLY A 129 -8.06 -32.35 36.03
C GLY A 129 -8.91 -32.92 34.92
N ALA A 130 -8.38 -32.86 33.71
CA ALA A 130 -8.25 -34.07 32.90
C ALA A 130 -7.11 -33.85 31.89
N ASP A 131 -6.03 -34.59 32.13
CA ASP A 131 -4.94 -34.83 31.21
C ASP A 131 -5.45 -35.42 29.88
N CYS A 132 -4.99 -34.86 28.76
CA CYS A 132 -5.02 -35.52 27.46
C CYS A 132 -3.66 -36.18 27.23
N LEU A 133 -3.62 -37.51 27.29
CA LEU A 133 -2.58 -38.37 26.72
C LEU A 133 -3.17 -39.15 25.55
#